data_AF-A0A7S0E8U4-F1
#
_entry.id   AF-A0A7S0E8U4-F1
#
_cell.length_a   1.000
_cell.length_b   1.000
_cell.length_c   1.000
_cell.angle_alpha   90.00
_cell.angle_beta   90.00
_cell.angle_gamma   90.00
#
_symmetry.space_group_name_H-M   'P 1'
#
loop_
_entity.id
_entity.type
_entity.pdbx_description
1 polymer ?
#
loop_
_entity_poly.entity_id
_entity_poly.type
_entity_poly.pdbx_seq_one_letter_code
_entity_poly.pdbx_strand_id
1 'polypeptide(L)'
;NPLTAQLSPAVTINGLIQGPYGIDYSTIYSAGVDKEGIYWRGVANGSDPLEVIVPELDVRKIRQDTPLAGVLNLITVTLRATCDISKGSKITLRGLTGSQTGDSMLSVSTTGGLLGTTGAWTRSDGVLELTAEADWLRYNGSDTSEAKEVVITFNLKNPLTAQLSPAVTINGSVVAPYGNLSEIYAAAADKEGIYWRGVANGSDPLEVIVPELDVRKIRQDTPLAGVLNLITVTLRATCDISKGSKITLRGLTGSQTGDSMLSVSTTGGLLGTTGAWTRSDGVLELTAEADWLRYNGSDTSEAKEVVITFNL
;
A
#
# COMPACT_ATOMS: atom_id res chain seq x y z
N ASN A 1 -23.69 -12.00 -24.65
CA ASN A 1 -22.41 -12.71 -24.46
C ASN A 1 -22.52 -13.66 -23.27
N PRO A 2 -21.87 -14.84 -23.29
CA PRO A 2 -21.70 -15.69 -22.11
C PRO A 2 -21.06 -14.92 -20.93
N LEU A 3 -21.23 -15.45 -19.71
CA LEU A 3 -20.62 -14.90 -18.49
C LEU A 3 -19.14 -15.29 -18.34
N THR A 4 -18.67 -16.25 -19.14
CA THR A 4 -17.30 -16.73 -19.15
C THR A 4 -16.58 -16.25 -20.39
N ALA A 5 -15.25 -16.20 -20.33
CA ALA A 5 -14.43 -15.94 -21.49
C ALA A 5 -14.72 -16.97 -22.61
N GLN A 6 -14.72 -16.49 -23.85
CA GLN A 6 -15.00 -17.28 -25.03
C GLN A 6 -14.23 -16.70 -26.22
N LEU A 7 -13.55 -17.55 -26.97
CA LEU A 7 -12.99 -17.16 -28.26
C LEU A 7 -14.09 -17.03 -29.30
N SER A 8 -13.93 -16.09 -30.23
CA SER A 8 -14.85 -15.90 -31.34
C SER A 8 -15.00 -17.22 -32.14
N PRO A 9 -16.23 -17.74 -32.33
CA PRO A 9 -16.46 -19.01 -33.02
C PRO A 9 -16.13 -18.91 -34.51
N ALA A 10 -15.88 -20.05 -35.16
CA ALA A 10 -15.81 -20.10 -36.61
C ALA A 10 -17.19 -19.74 -37.20
N VAL A 11 -17.22 -18.83 -38.17
CA VAL A 11 -18.44 -18.42 -38.87
C VAL A 11 -18.36 -18.91 -40.31
N THR A 12 -19.45 -19.50 -40.79
CA THR A 12 -19.58 -19.91 -42.19
C THR A 12 -20.72 -19.17 -42.85
N ILE A 13 -20.57 -18.87 -44.13
CA ILE A 13 -21.62 -18.29 -44.97
C ILE A 13 -21.92 -19.23 -46.14
N ASN A 14 -23.20 -19.40 -46.43
CA ASN A 14 -23.73 -20.13 -47.58
C ASN A 14 -25.03 -19.47 -48.03
N GLY A 15 -25.47 -19.75 -49.24
CA GLY A 15 -26.64 -19.09 -49.80
C GLY A 15 -27.28 -19.84 -50.95
N LEU A 16 -28.52 -19.47 -51.27
CA LEU A 16 -29.29 -20.01 -52.38
C LEU A 16 -29.60 -18.89 -53.37
N ILE A 17 -29.34 -19.10 -54.64
CA ILE A 17 -29.59 -18.13 -55.71
C ILE A 17 -30.91 -18.53 -56.38
N GLN A 18 -31.93 -17.70 -56.24
CA GLN A 18 -33.23 -17.91 -56.87
C GLN A 18 -33.38 -17.10 -58.14
N GLY A 19 -33.94 -17.72 -59.17
CA GLY A 19 -34.42 -17.07 -60.38
C GLY A 19 -35.86 -16.55 -60.22
N PRO A 20 -36.43 -15.97 -61.30
CA PRO A 20 -37.82 -15.54 -61.34
C PRO A 20 -38.77 -16.70 -60.94
N TYR A 21 -39.87 -16.36 -60.27
CA TYR A 21 -40.88 -17.31 -59.79
C TYR A 21 -40.41 -18.28 -58.69
N GLY A 22 -39.29 -17.99 -58.01
CA GLY A 22 -38.84 -18.76 -56.83
C GLY A 22 -38.17 -20.09 -57.17
N ILE A 23 -37.68 -20.26 -58.40
CA ILE A 23 -36.96 -21.46 -58.82
C ILE A 23 -35.49 -21.31 -58.40
N ASP A 24 -34.96 -22.30 -57.70
CA ASP A 24 -33.55 -22.31 -57.29
C ASP A 24 -32.63 -22.54 -58.51
N TYR A 25 -31.77 -21.56 -58.80
CA TYR A 25 -30.86 -21.57 -59.93
C TYR A 25 -29.48 -22.09 -59.55
N SER A 26 -29.00 -21.80 -58.33
CA SER A 26 -27.67 -22.23 -57.88
C SER A 26 -27.51 -22.12 -56.35
N THR A 27 -26.43 -22.69 -55.82
CA THR A 27 -26.05 -22.61 -54.40
C THR A 27 -24.68 -21.97 -54.26
N ILE A 28 -24.55 -21.07 -53.30
CA ILE A 28 -23.26 -20.62 -52.77
C ILE A 28 -22.86 -21.63 -51.70
N TYR A 29 -21.82 -22.42 -51.99
CA TYR A 29 -21.30 -23.41 -51.05
C TYR A 29 -20.79 -22.76 -49.76
N SER A 30 -20.87 -23.53 -48.67
CA SER A 30 -20.38 -23.08 -47.36
C SER A 30 -18.90 -22.71 -47.42
N ALA A 31 -18.60 -21.46 -47.08
CA ALA A 31 -17.24 -20.93 -46.95
C ALA A 31 -17.06 -20.33 -45.56
N GLY A 32 -15.82 -20.35 -45.05
CA GLY A 32 -15.46 -19.62 -43.83
C GLY A 32 -15.55 -18.11 -44.06
N VAL A 33 -15.96 -17.38 -43.03
CA VAL A 33 -15.97 -15.91 -43.02
C VAL A 33 -14.70 -15.43 -42.32
N ASP A 34 -13.90 -14.65 -43.02
CA ASP A 34 -12.71 -14.01 -42.45
C ASP A 34 -13.10 -12.98 -41.40
N LYS A 35 -12.24 -12.83 -40.40
CA LYS A 35 -12.42 -11.88 -39.30
C LYS A 35 -11.34 -10.82 -39.38
N GLU A 36 -11.72 -9.59 -39.09
CA GLU A 36 -10.81 -8.44 -39.18
C GLU A 36 -9.73 -8.48 -38.09
N GLY A 37 -9.95 -9.16 -36.95
CA GLY A 37 -8.94 -9.33 -35.91
C GLY A 37 -8.50 -8.02 -35.25
N ILE A 38 -9.39 -7.01 -35.22
CA ILE A 38 -9.06 -5.67 -34.76
C ILE A 38 -9.05 -5.64 -33.23
N TYR A 39 -8.05 -4.93 -32.67
CA TYR A 39 -8.03 -4.61 -31.24
C TYR A 39 -9.19 -3.68 -30.90
N TRP A 40 -9.99 -4.09 -29.92
CA TRP A 40 -11.12 -3.29 -29.47
C TRP A 40 -11.22 -3.36 -27.96
N ARG A 41 -11.39 -2.20 -27.31
CA ARG A 41 -11.46 -2.08 -25.85
C ARG A 41 -10.31 -2.74 -25.10
N GLY A 42 -9.11 -2.67 -25.66
CA GLY A 42 -7.93 -3.28 -25.03
C GLY A 42 -7.85 -4.80 -25.18
N VAL A 43 -8.66 -5.40 -26.07
CA VAL A 43 -8.71 -6.85 -26.29
C VAL A 43 -8.27 -7.16 -27.71
N ALA A 44 -7.28 -8.06 -27.86
CA ALA A 44 -6.88 -8.59 -29.16
C ALA A 44 -8.06 -9.36 -29.78
N ASN A 45 -8.35 -9.13 -31.07
CA ASN A 45 -9.55 -9.64 -31.74
C ASN A 45 -10.88 -9.20 -31.08
N GLY A 46 -10.89 -8.14 -30.26
CA GLY A 46 -12.09 -7.69 -29.55
C GLY A 46 -13.22 -7.22 -30.48
N SER A 47 -12.93 -6.97 -31.77
CA SER A 47 -13.96 -6.72 -32.79
C SER A 47 -14.64 -7.99 -33.32
N ASP A 48 -14.04 -9.15 -33.10
CA ASP A 48 -14.50 -10.39 -33.69
C ASP A 48 -15.83 -10.82 -33.04
N PRO A 49 -16.81 -11.31 -33.83
CA PRO A 49 -18.13 -11.63 -33.30
C PRO A 49 -18.05 -12.67 -32.19
N LEU A 50 -18.67 -12.40 -31.05
CA LEU A 50 -18.71 -13.29 -29.88
C LEU A 50 -17.32 -13.65 -29.29
N GLU A 51 -16.29 -12.83 -29.54
CA GLU A 51 -15.13 -12.75 -28.66
C GLU A 51 -15.59 -12.16 -27.32
N VAL A 52 -15.33 -12.87 -26.23
CA VAL A 52 -15.77 -12.49 -24.88
C VAL A 52 -14.63 -12.65 -23.91
N ILE A 53 -14.36 -11.58 -23.16
CA ILE A 53 -13.47 -11.61 -22.01
C ILE A 53 -14.26 -11.31 -20.74
N VAL A 54 -13.69 -11.71 -19.60
CA VAL A 54 -14.11 -11.21 -18.30
C VAL A 54 -13.07 -10.15 -17.88
N PRO A 55 -13.47 -8.89 -17.64
CA PRO A 55 -12.56 -7.86 -17.14
C PRO A 55 -11.95 -8.25 -15.80
N GLU A 56 -10.64 -8.12 -15.70
CA GLU A 56 -9.87 -8.44 -14.49
C GLU A 56 -8.87 -7.34 -14.17
N LEU A 57 -8.43 -7.29 -12.91
CA LEU A 57 -7.25 -6.54 -12.50
C LEU A 57 -6.08 -7.52 -12.34
N ASP A 58 -5.21 -7.58 -13.35
CA ASP A 58 -4.07 -8.49 -13.37
C ASP A 58 -2.90 -7.99 -12.50
N VAL A 59 -2.84 -6.68 -12.23
CA VAL A 59 -2.03 -6.09 -11.15
C VAL A 59 -2.96 -5.43 -10.14
N ARG A 60 -2.79 -5.75 -8.87
CA ARG A 60 -3.63 -5.23 -7.76
C ARG A 60 -2.84 -5.13 -6.45
N LYS A 61 -1.66 -4.53 -6.51
CA LYS A 61 -0.75 -4.41 -5.36
C LYS A 61 -1.23 -3.34 -4.39
N ILE A 62 -1.06 -3.56 -3.10
CA ILE A 62 -1.34 -2.58 -2.05
C ILE A 62 -0.23 -2.56 -1.00
N ARG A 63 0.16 -1.35 -0.58
CA ARG A 63 1.12 -1.14 0.50
C ARG A 63 0.83 0.14 1.29
N GLN A 64 1.53 0.32 2.40
CA GLN A 64 1.45 1.48 3.29
C GLN A 64 2.82 2.12 3.55
N ASP A 65 2.84 3.32 4.14
CA ASP A 65 4.08 4.03 4.46
C ASP A 65 4.50 3.95 5.94
N THR A 66 3.59 3.64 6.86
CA THR A 66 3.91 3.55 8.30
C THR A 66 3.02 2.55 9.04
N PRO A 67 3.62 1.60 9.79
CA PRO A 67 2.89 0.67 10.65
C PRO A 67 2.68 1.21 12.06
N LEU A 68 2.89 2.50 12.31
CA LEU A 68 2.81 3.04 13.67
C LEU A 68 1.37 3.37 14.06
N ALA A 69 1.00 3.08 15.30
CA ALA A 69 -0.33 3.36 15.83
C ALA A 69 -0.65 4.86 15.87
N GLY A 70 -1.91 5.21 15.60
CA GLY A 70 -2.48 6.55 15.81
C GLY A 70 -2.03 7.64 14.85
N VAL A 71 -1.09 7.38 13.94
CA VAL A 71 -0.59 8.35 12.96
C VAL A 71 -1.34 8.28 11.63
N LEU A 72 -1.19 9.32 10.82
CA LEU A 72 -1.64 9.31 9.44
C LEU A 72 -0.70 8.41 8.62
N ASN A 73 -1.28 7.55 7.80
CA ASN A 73 -0.64 6.50 7.03
C ASN A 73 -1.06 6.63 5.56
N LEU A 74 -0.09 6.69 4.66
CA LEU A 74 -0.31 6.79 3.23
C LEU A 74 -0.44 5.39 2.63
N ILE A 75 -1.64 5.06 2.18
CA ILE A 75 -1.91 3.82 1.43
C ILE A 75 -1.61 4.06 -0.04
N THR A 76 -0.84 3.17 -0.66
CA THR A 76 -0.52 3.18 -2.08
C THR A 76 -1.06 1.90 -2.73
N VAL A 77 -1.79 2.05 -3.83
CA VAL A 77 -2.36 0.93 -4.59
C VAL A 77 -1.92 1.06 -6.04
N THR A 78 -1.48 -0.04 -6.63
CA THR A 78 -1.05 -0.13 -8.02
C THR A 78 -1.97 -1.11 -8.76
N LEU A 79 -2.62 -0.62 -9.81
CA LEU A 79 -3.63 -1.36 -10.55
C LEU A 79 -3.26 -1.50 -12.03
N ARG A 80 -3.58 -2.64 -12.63
CA ARG A 80 -3.59 -2.87 -14.08
C ARG A 80 -4.82 -3.68 -14.45
N ALA A 81 -5.62 -3.19 -15.40
CA ALA A 81 -6.78 -3.89 -15.93
C ALA A 81 -6.38 -4.70 -17.16
N THR A 82 -7.08 -5.80 -17.44
CA THR A 82 -6.88 -6.63 -18.63
C THR A 82 -7.54 -6.07 -19.90
N CYS A 83 -8.39 -5.04 -19.76
CA CYS A 83 -9.09 -4.36 -20.84
C CYS A 83 -9.20 -2.86 -20.57
N ASP A 84 -9.72 -2.10 -21.54
CA ASP A 84 -9.97 -0.67 -21.35
C ASP A 84 -11.06 -0.44 -20.29
N ILE A 85 -10.81 0.50 -19.38
CA ILE A 85 -11.75 0.96 -18.37
C ILE A 85 -12.23 2.36 -18.76
N SER A 86 -13.46 2.45 -19.26
CA SER A 86 -14.01 3.72 -19.73
C SER A 86 -14.31 4.69 -18.59
N LYS A 87 -14.27 6.00 -18.87
CA LYS A 87 -14.70 7.05 -17.95
C LYS A 87 -16.08 6.74 -17.34
N GLY A 88 -16.22 6.99 -16.04
CA GLY A 88 -17.44 6.70 -15.26
C GLY A 88 -17.47 5.29 -14.65
N SER A 89 -16.52 4.42 -15.02
CA SER A 89 -16.35 3.11 -14.39
C SER A 89 -16.00 3.27 -12.92
N LYS A 90 -16.34 2.27 -12.10
CA LYS A 90 -16.05 2.30 -10.66
C LYS A 90 -14.96 1.30 -10.30
N ILE A 91 -14.09 1.70 -9.39
CA ILE A 91 -13.13 0.81 -8.71
C ILE A 91 -13.39 0.93 -7.22
N THR A 92 -13.58 -0.20 -6.55
CA THR A 92 -13.85 -0.23 -5.11
C THR A 92 -12.83 -1.09 -4.40
N LEU A 93 -12.20 -0.51 -3.38
CA LEU A 93 -11.38 -1.23 -2.41
C LEU A 93 -12.24 -1.50 -1.18
N ARG A 94 -12.18 -2.72 -0.64
CA ARG A 94 -12.94 -3.13 0.54
C ARG A 94 -12.04 -3.85 1.54
N GLY A 95 -12.38 -3.77 2.82
CA GLY A 95 -11.68 -4.52 3.87
C GLY A 95 -10.53 -3.77 4.52
N LEU A 96 -10.34 -2.47 4.26
CA LEU A 96 -9.39 -1.62 5.01
C LEU A 96 -9.92 -1.28 6.41
N THR A 97 -10.37 -2.29 7.13
CA THR A 97 -11.01 -2.20 8.46
C THR A 97 -9.99 -1.87 9.55
N GLY A 98 -10.46 -1.27 10.65
CA GLY A 98 -9.62 -0.87 11.79
C GLY A 98 -9.06 0.55 11.70
N SER A 99 -9.14 1.19 10.54
CA SER A 99 -8.84 2.62 10.35
C SER A 99 -9.66 3.51 11.30
N GLN A 100 -9.03 4.58 11.77
CA GLN A 100 -9.64 5.65 12.56
C GLN A 100 -10.09 6.84 11.70
N THR A 101 -9.92 6.76 10.38
CA THR A 101 -10.46 7.77 9.47
C THR A 101 -11.98 7.70 9.43
N GLY A 102 -12.65 8.79 9.81
CA GLY A 102 -14.12 8.88 9.74
C GLY A 102 -14.63 8.96 8.29
N ASP A 103 -15.90 8.63 8.11
CA ASP A 103 -16.59 8.66 6.83
C ASP A 103 -16.47 10.05 6.17
N SER A 104 -16.03 10.08 4.92
CA SER A 104 -15.72 11.33 4.22
C SER A 104 -15.44 11.09 2.73
N MET A 105 -15.24 12.18 1.99
CA MET A 105 -14.57 12.13 0.69
C MET A 105 -13.07 12.30 0.92
N LEU A 106 -12.29 11.23 0.71
CA LEU A 106 -10.84 11.29 0.83
C LEU A 106 -10.23 11.95 -0.40
N SER A 107 -9.18 12.74 -0.21
CA SER A 107 -8.32 13.17 -1.31
C SER A 107 -7.48 11.99 -1.80
N VAL A 108 -7.45 11.82 -3.11
CA VAL A 108 -6.77 10.71 -3.80
C VAL A 108 -5.82 11.31 -4.83
N SER A 109 -4.55 10.92 -4.76
CA SER A 109 -3.62 11.17 -5.87
C SER A 109 -3.72 10.00 -6.83
N THR A 110 -3.72 10.27 -8.14
CA THR A 110 -3.75 9.25 -9.18
C THR A 110 -2.75 9.58 -10.28
N THR A 111 -2.09 8.56 -10.80
CA THR A 111 -1.21 8.71 -11.96
C THR A 111 -2.05 9.10 -13.18
N GLY A 112 -1.60 10.11 -13.92
CA GLY A 112 -2.21 10.54 -15.19
C GLY A 112 -3.65 11.07 -15.11
N GLY A 113 -4.21 11.28 -13.91
CA GLY A 113 -5.59 11.73 -13.75
C GLY A 113 -6.65 10.70 -14.19
N LEU A 114 -6.30 9.42 -14.26
CA LEU A 114 -7.18 8.37 -14.77
C LEU A 114 -8.36 8.07 -13.83
N LEU A 115 -8.11 8.10 -12.51
CA LEU A 115 -9.14 8.01 -11.48
C LEU A 115 -9.46 9.38 -10.89
N GLY A 116 -10.60 9.49 -10.21
CA GLY A 116 -10.99 10.69 -9.49
C GLY A 116 -9.97 11.12 -8.44
N THR A 117 -9.83 12.43 -8.26
CA THR A 117 -8.98 13.03 -7.21
C THR A 117 -9.63 12.98 -5.83
N THR A 118 -10.84 12.44 -5.74
CA THR A 118 -11.53 12.15 -4.49
C THR A 118 -12.21 10.78 -4.56
N GLY A 119 -12.38 10.14 -3.40
CA GLY A 119 -13.08 8.86 -3.27
C GLY A 119 -13.99 8.83 -2.04
N ALA A 120 -15.14 8.19 -2.17
CA ALA A 120 -16.06 8.03 -1.05
C ALA A 120 -15.52 6.97 -0.10
N TRP A 121 -15.30 7.35 1.16
CA TRP A 121 -14.78 6.48 2.20
C TRP A 121 -15.86 6.18 3.24
N THR A 122 -16.06 4.88 3.48
CA THR A 122 -16.91 4.36 4.54
C THR A 122 -16.06 3.54 5.50
N ARG A 123 -15.95 3.99 6.75
CA ARG A 123 -15.07 3.43 7.77
C ARG A 123 -15.50 2.04 8.23
N SER A 124 -16.81 1.81 8.38
CA SER A 124 -17.35 0.58 9.01
C SER A 124 -16.78 -0.69 8.38
N ASP A 125 -16.76 -0.73 7.05
CA ASP A 125 -16.31 -1.87 6.25
C ASP A 125 -14.95 -1.62 5.57
N GLY A 126 -14.34 -0.46 5.85
CA GLY A 126 -13.08 -0.03 5.24
C GLY A 126 -13.17 0.04 3.72
N VAL A 127 -14.15 0.78 3.20
CA VAL A 127 -14.48 0.82 1.78
C VAL A 127 -14.09 2.17 1.19
N LEU A 128 -13.29 2.15 0.12
CA LEU A 128 -13.00 3.31 -0.72
C LEU A 128 -13.58 3.08 -2.12
N GLU A 129 -14.53 3.91 -2.53
CA GLU A 129 -15.10 3.91 -3.88
C GLU A 129 -14.51 5.05 -4.72
N LEU A 130 -14.00 4.70 -5.89
CA LEU A 130 -13.41 5.61 -6.86
C LEU A 130 -14.16 5.52 -8.20
N THR A 131 -14.20 6.63 -8.91
CA THR A 131 -14.74 6.70 -10.27
C THR A 131 -13.63 7.04 -11.25
N ALA A 132 -13.61 6.39 -12.42
CA ALA A 132 -12.70 6.74 -13.52
C ALA A 132 -13.09 8.10 -14.10
N GLU A 133 -12.14 9.04 -14.13
CA GLU A 133 -12.35 10.40 -14.67
C GLU A 133 -11.94 10.53 -16.14
N ALA A 134 -11.12 9.58 -16.62
CA ALA A 134 -10.70 9.45 -17.99
C ALA A 134 -10.70 7.97 -18.42
N ASP A 135 -10.60 7.73 -19.73
CA ASP A 135 -10.46 6.38 -20.26
C ASP A 135 -9.08 5.83 -19.92
N TRP A 136 -9.06 4.76 -19.14
CA TRP A 136 -7.87 3.99 -18.84
C TRP A 136 -7.72 2.88 -19.87
N LEU A 137 -6.89 3.14 -20.88
CA LEU A 137 -6.64 2.19 -21.96
C LEU A 137 -5.67 1.10 -21.51
N ARG A 138 -5.90 -0.15 -21.92
CA ARG A 138 -4.99 -1.30 -21.73
C ARG A 138 -3.80 -1.25 -22.69
N TYR A 139 -3.94 -0.61 -23.84
CA TYR A 139 -2.86 -0.40 -24.80
C TYR A 139 -2.88 1.06 -25.26
N ASN A 140 -1.70 1.65 -25.49
CA ASN A 140 -1.61 3.04 -25.93
C ASN A 140 -1.79 3.14 -27.45
N GLY A 141 -3.04 3.23 -27.91
CA GLY A 141 -3.35 3.35 -29.33
C GLY A 141 -3.06 2.07 -30.12
N SER A 142 -2.41 2.19 -31.28
CA SER A 142 -2.04 1.06 -32.15
C SER A 142 -0.75 0.35 -31.73
N ASP A 143 -0.15 0.72 -30.60
CA ASP A 143 1.06 0.09 -30.09
C ASP A 143 0.69 -1.09 -29.19
N THR A 144 1.37 -2.23 -29.39
CA THR A 144 1.26 -3.43 -28.56
C THR A 144 1.94 -3.29 -27.19
N SER A 145 2.58 -2.15 -26.92
CA SER A 145 3.12 -1.85 -25.59
C SER A 145 1.99 -1.78 -24.55
N GLU A 146 2.05 -2.68 -23.57
CA GLU A 146 1.09 -2.72 -22.46
C GLU A 146 0.96 -1.35 -21.79
N ALA A 147 -0.26 -0.92 -21.55
CA ALA A 147 -0.50 0.32 -20.83
C ALA A 147 0.02 0.26 -19.40
N LYS A 148 0.37 1.45 -18.93
CA LYS A 148 1.01 1.69 -17.65
C LYS A 148 0.06 1.37 -16.50
N GLU A 149 0.65 0.84 -15.43
CA GLU A 149 -0.04 0.67 -14.15
C GLU A 149 -0.59 2.03 -13.65
N VAL A 150 -1.79 2.00 -13.07
CA VAL A 150 -2.39 3.15 -12.40
C VAL A 150 -2.03 3.08 -10.93
N VAL A 151 -1.24 4.06 -10.47
CA VAL A 151 -0.93 4.19 -9.04
C VAL A 151 -1.85 5.23 -8.43
N ILE A 152 -2.52 4.85 -7.35
CA ILE A 152 -3.29 5.75 -6.50
C ILE A 152 -2.70 5.81 -5.09
N THR A 153 -2.82 6.97 -4.43
CA THR A 153 -2.49 7.12 -3.02
C THR A 153 -3.54 7.91 -2.27
N PHE A 154 -3.80 7.53 -1.02
CA PHE A 154 -4.74 8.21 -0.12
C PHE A 154 -4.32 7.97 1.33
N ASN A 155 -4.71 8.88 2.23
CA ASN A 155 -4.33 8.80 3.64
C ASN A 155 -5.44 8.15 4.48
N LEU A 156 -5.05 7.21 5.33
CA LEU A 156 -5.88 6.67 6.41
C LEU A 156 -5.19 6.91 7.77
N LYS A 157 -5.95 7.04 8.86
CA LYS A 157 -5.42 7.13 10.21
C LYS A 157 -5.36 5.74 10.82
N ASN A 158 -4.18 5.31 11.23
CA ASN A 158 -4.01 4.00 11.85
C ASN A 158 -4.77 3.89 13.19
N PRO A 159 -5.23 2.69 13.59
CA PRO A 159 -5.72 2.41 14.94
C PRO A 159 -4.71 2.77 16.03
N LEU A 160 -5.23 3.01 17.23
CA LEU A 160 -4.41 3.26 18.43
C LEU A 160 -3.83 1.98 19.04
N THR A 161 -4.39 0.83 18.69
CA THR A 161 -3.95 -0.49 19.15
C THR A 161 -3.26 -1.23 18.02
N ALA A 162 -2.38 -2.17 18.38
CA ALA A 162 -1.81 -3.06 17.41
C ALA A 162 -2.90 -3.88 16.70
N GLN A 163 -2.72 -4.14 15.41
CA GLN A 163 -3.56 -5.03 14.62
C GLN A 163 -2.75 -5.64 13.48
N LEU A 164 -3.16 -6.82 13.04
CA LEU A 164 -2.65 -7.42 11.81
C LEU A 164 -3.32 -6.77 10.60
N SER A 165 -2.61 -6.75 9.46
CA SER A 165 -3.14 -6.24 8.20
C SER A 165 -4.42 -6.99 7.80
N PRO A 166 -5.57 -6.30 7.65
CA PRO A 166 -6.84 -6.94 7.30
C PRO A 166 -6.85 -7.46 5.86
N ALA A 167 -7.74 -8.41 5.54
CA ALA A 167 -7.93 -8.85 4.17
C ALA A 167 -8.49 -7.71 3.32
N VAL A 168 -7.85 -7.41 2.18
CA VAL A 168 -8.28 -6.36 1.26
C VAL A 168 -8.69 -6.99 -0.06
N THR A 169 -9.85 -6.60 -0.58
CA THR A 169 -10.32 -7.01 -1.90
C THR A 169 -10.55 -5.80 -2.78
N ILE A 170 -10.30 -5.95 -4.08
CA ILE A 170 -10.54 -4.91 -5.09
C ILE A 170 -11.51 -5.48 -6.12
N ASN A 171 -12.55 -4.71 -6.44
CA ASN A 171 -13.52 -5.02 -7.48
C ASN A 171 -13.89 -3.74 -8.25
N GLY A 172 -14.74 -3.87 -9.25
CA GLY A 172 -15.16 -2.71 -10.03
C GLY A 172 -16.28 -3.00 -11.01
N SER A 173 -16.65 -1.97 -11.77
CA SER A 173 -17.63 -2.07 -12.84
C SER A 173 -17.16 -1.25 -14.03
N VAL A 174 -17.20 -1.85 -15.22
CA VAL A 174 -16.90 -1.18 -16.48
C VAL A 174 -18.19 -0.63 -17.08
N VAL A 175 -18.20 0.66 -17.42
CA VAL A 175 -19.37 1.32 -18.04
C VAL A 175 -19.15 1.62 -19.51
N ALA A 176 -20.23 1.79 -20.26
CA ALA A 176 -20.30 2.30 -21.63
C ALA A 176 -21.31 3.45 -21.73
N PRO A 177 -21.33 4.17 -22.86
CA PRO A 177 -22.35 5.18 -23.16
C PRO A 177 -23.81 4.71 -22.98
N TYR A 178 -24.06 3.39 -23.01
CA TYR A 178 -25.41 2.81 -22.91
C TYR A 178 -25.68 2.11 -21.56
N GLY A 179 -24.80 2.22 -20.57
CA GLY A 179 -24.95 1.63 -19.23
C GLY A 179 -23.77 0.76 -18.78
N ASN A 180 -23.95 -0.03 -17.72
CA ASN A 180 -22.93 -0.97 -17.24
C ASN A 180 -22.67 -2.06 -18.27
N LEU A 181 -21.40 -2.23 -18.70
CA LEU A 181 -20.99 -3.27 -19.64
C LEU A 181 -20.71 -4.60 -18.94
N SER A 182 -19.97 -4.56 -17.84
CA SER A 182 -19.49 -5.76 -17.15
C SER A 182 -18.99 -5.41 -15.76
N GLU A 183 -18.91 -6.41 -14.89
CA GLU A 183 -18.25 -6.32 -13.60
C GLU A 183 -16.79 -6.77 -13.70
N ILE A 184 -15.95 -6.19 -12.86
CA ILE A 184 -14.65 -6.75 -12.47
C ILE A 184 -14.90 -7.45 -11.14
N TYR A 185 -14.83 -8.78 -11.14
CA TYR A 185 -15.09 -9.56 -9.94
C TYR A 185 -14.06 -9.27 -8.83
N ALA A 186 -14.49 -9.45 -7.58
CA ALA A 186 -13.64 -9.22 -6.44
C ALA A 186 -12.45 -10.17 -6.41
N ALA A 187 -11.25 -9.60 -6.32
CA ALA A 187 -10.00 -10.32 -6.14
C ALA A 187 -9.25 -9.77 -4.92
N ALA A 188 -8.50 -10.64 -4.23
CA ALA A 188 -7.67 -10.24 -3.10
C ALA A 188 -6.53 -9.32 -3.57
N ALA A 189 -6.31 -8.20 -2.91
CA ALA A 189 -5.17 -7.34 -3.22
C ALA A 189 -3.85 -8.04 -2.88
N ASP A 190 -2.83 -7.86 -3.72
CA ASP A 190 -1.53 -8.47 -3.53
C ASP A 190 -0.73 -7.62 -2.52
N LYS A 191 -0.43 -8.21 -1.37
CA LYS A 191 0.40 -7.61 -0.32
C LYS A 191 1.83 -8.12 -0.46
N GLU A 192 2.81 -7.21 -0.40
CA GLU A 192 4.20 -7.60 -0.61
C GLU A 192 4.84 -8.25 0.63
N GLY A 193 4.28 -8.06 1.84
CA GLY A 193 4.79 -8.69 3.06
C GLY A 193 6.19 -8.22 3.45
N ILE A 194 6.56 -6.98 3.09
CA ILE A 194 7.91 -6.46 3.26
C ILE A 194 8.12 -6.00 4.71
N TYR A 195 9.31 -6.30 5.25
CA TYR A 195 9.79 -5.69 6.47
C TYR A 195 9.97 -4.20 6.28
N TRP A 196 9.21 -3.41 7.03
CA TRP A 196 9.17 -1.96 6.86
C TRP A 196 9.18 -1.28 8.22
N ARG A 197 10.07 -0.29 8.39
CA ARG A 197 10.27 0.43 9.66
C ARG A 197 10.53 -0.50 10.85
N GLY A 198 11.28 -1.59 10.63
CA GLY A 198 11.60 -2.58 11.66
C GLY A 198 10.45 -3.54 12.00
N VAL A 199 9.35 -3.52 11.26
CA VAL A 199 8.14 -4.32 11.51
C VAL A 199 7.95 -5.35 10.40
N ALA A 200 7.77 -6.62 10.78
CA ALA A 200 7.42 -7.69 9.84
C ALA A 200 6.07 -7.38 9.17
N ASN A 201 5.97 -7.55 7.84
CA ASN A 201 4.80 -7.14 7.06
C ASN A 201 4.42 -5.66 7.24
N GLY A 202 5.33 -4.80 7.73
CA GLY A 202 5.04 -3.40 8.03
C GLY A 202 4.64 -2.58 6.79
N SER A 203 4.89 -3.09 5.58
CA SER A 203 4.40 -2.51 4.32
C SER A 203 2.94 -2.85 4.02
N ASP A 204 2.37 -3.86 4.66
CA ASP A 204 1.01 -4.32 4.37
C ASP A 204 0.00 -3.31 4.92
N PRO A 205 -1.11 -3.06 4.20
CA PRO A 205 -2.06 -2.03 4.58
C PRO A 205 -2.63 -2.29 5.97
N LEU A 206 -2.55 -1.29 6.83
CA LEU A 206 -2.99 -1.32 8.21
C LEU A 206 -2.43 -2.49 9.04
N GLU A 207 -1.25 -3.02 8.71
CA GLU A 207 -0.40 -3.69 9.71
C GLU A 207 0.04 -2.61 10.71
N VAL A 208 -0.36 -2.73 11.97
CA VAL A 208 -0.10 -1.69 12.97
C VAL A 208 0.48 -2.28 14.24
N ILE A 209 1.54 -1.63 14.72
CA ILE A 209 2.14 -1.87 16.01
C ILE A 209 2.04 -0.63 16.89
N VAL A 210 2.10 -0.84 18.20
CA VAL A 210 2.40 0.22 19.17
C VAL A 210 3.90 0.19 19.43
N PRO A 211 4.66 1.27 19.14
CA PRO A 211 6.09 1.32 19.46
C PRO A 211 6.36 1.12 20.94
N GLU A 212 7.31 0.25 21.25
CA GLU A 212 7.75 -0.03 22.61
C GLU A 212 9.28 -0.14 22.65
N LEU A 213 9.84 0.03 23.85
CA LEU A 213 11.19 -0.40 24.13
C LEU A 213 11.11 -1.79 24.78
N ASP A 214 11.35 -2.87 24.04
CA ASP A 214 11.22 -4.24 24.57
C ASP A 214 12.40 -4.63 25.49
N VAL A 215 13.57 -3.99 25.34
CA VAL A 215 14.66 -4.01 26.34
C VAL A 215 14.78 -2.63 26.97
N ARG A 216 14.79 -2.60 28.31
CA ARG A 216 14.87 -1.40 29.14
C ARG A 216 15.65 -1.73 30.41
N LYS A 217 16.99 -1.63 30.36
CA LYS A 217 17.86 -1.93 31.51
C LYS A 217 18.68 -0.69 31.87
N ILE A 218 18.93 -0.51 33.17
CA ILE A 218 19.80 0.55 33.69
C ILE A 218 20.65 -0.01 34.83
N ARG A 219 21.91 0.40 34.90
CA ARG A 219 22.85 0.06 35.97
C ARG A 219 23.83 1.21 36.20
N GLN A 220 24.54 1.12 37.32
CA GLN A 220 25.61 2.04 37.68
C GLN A 220 26.90 1.25 37.96
N ASP A 221 28.06 1.89 37.96
CA ASP A 221 29.34 1.22 38.24
C ASP A 221 29.77 1.31 39.72
N THR A 222 29.34 2.33 40.45
CA THR A 222 29.70 2.52 41.86
C THR A 222 28.52 2.98 42.73
N PRO A 223 28.35 2.41 43.94
CA PRO A 223 27.38 2.90 44.93
C PRO A 223 28.01 3.85 45.97
N LEU A 224 29.28 4.24 45.82
CA LEU A 224 30.02 5.00 46.83
C LEU A 224 29.62 6.49 46.82
N ALA A 225 29.59 7.11 48.00
CA ALA A 225 29.20 8.52 48.14
C ALA A 225 30.32 9.47 47.67
N GLY A 226 29.94 10.60 47.06
CA GLY A 226 30.84 11.69 46.70
C GLY A 226 31.79 11.40 45.54
N VAL A 227 31.59 10.30 44.80
CA VAL A 227 32.33 9.98 43.58
C VAL A 227 31.42 10.10 42.35
N LEU A 228 32.04 10.36 41.20
CA LEU A 228 31.35 10.36 39.92
C LEU A 228 30.85 8.96 39.60
N ASN A 229 29.61 8.84 39.16
CA ASN A 229 28.95 7.55 38.94
C ASN A 229 28.62 7.36 37.46
N LEU A 230 29.14 6.28 36.86
CA LEU A 230 28.89 5.97 35.46
C LEU A 230 27.58 5.20 35.33
N ILE A 231 26.58 5.86 34.77
CA ILE A 231 25.29 5.26 34.45
C ILE A 231 25.37 4.58 33.08
N THR A 232 24.91 3.34 33.00
CA THR A 232 24.78 2.58 31.75
C THR A 232 23.32 2.21 31.54
N VAL A 233 22.75 2.61 30.40
CA VAL A 233 21.39 2.27 29.97
C VAL A 233 21.48 1.39 28.72
N THR A 234 20.67 0.35 28.66
CA THR A 234 20.55 -0.54 27.49
C THR A 234 19.10 -0.58 27.05
N LEU A 235 18.85 -0.17 25.80
CA LEU A 235 17.52 -0.06 25.21
C LEU A 235 17.41 -0.90 23.94
N ARG A 236 16.23 -1.42 23.62
CA ARG A 236 15.89 -2.01 22.32
C ARG A 236 14.48 -1.62 21.93
N ALA A 237 14.29 -1.11 20.72
CA ALA A 237 12.98 -0.68 20.22
C ALA A 237 12.29 -1.79 19.41
N THR A 238 10.95 -1.84 19.45
CA THR A 238 10.12 -2.76 18.65
C THR A 238 9.98 -2.37 17.18
N CYS A 239 10.42 -1.17 16.82
CA CYS A 239 10.45 -0.65 15.47
C CYS A 239 11.67 0.26 15.27
N ASP A 240 11.85 0.74 14.04
CA ASP A 240 12.88 1.74 13.74
C ASP A 240 12.55 3.07 14.44
N ILE A 241 13.59 3.74 14.95
CA ILE A 241 13.50 5.08 15.51
C ILE A 241 14.28 6.02 14.59
N SER A 242 13.56 6.91 13.91
CA SER A 242 14.15 7.82 12.93
C SER A 242 15.04 8.89 13.58
N LYS A 243 16.05 9.35 12.85
CA LYS A 243 16.86 10.51 13.19
C LYS A 243 15.99 11.69 13.62
N GLY A 244 16.43 12.40 14.65
CA GLY A 244 15.70 13.53 15.24
C GLY A 244 14.68 13.13 16.31
N SER A 245 14.39 11.84 16.49
CA SER A 245 13.57 11.36 17.60
C SER A 245 14.22 11.67 18.95
N LYS A 246 13.42 11.96 19.96
CA LYS A 246 13.90 12.25 21.32
C LYS A 246 13.72 11.03 22.23
N ILE A 247 14.75 10.74 23.01
CA ILE A 247 14.73 9.74 24.08
C ILE A 247 14.95 10.47 25.40
N THR A 248 14.00 10.34 26.33
CA THR A 248 14.05 11.00 27.63
C THR A 248 14.13 9.97 28.74
N LEU A 249 15.19 10.05 29.53
CA LEU A 249 15.31 9.35 30.82
C LEU A 249 14.89 10.34 31.91
N ARG A 250 14.06 9.91 32.87
CA ARG A 250 13.55 10.75 33.95
C ARG A 250 13.57 9.98 35.26
N GLY A 251 13.75 10.69 36.37
CA GLY A 251 13.70 10.10 37.71
C GLY A 251 15.06 9.74 38.29
N LEU A 252 16.17 10.13 37.64
CA LEU A 252 17.53 10.02 38.19
C LEU A 252 17.78 11.12 39.25
N THR A 253 16.83 11.30 40.15
CA THR A 253 16.83 12.32 41.21
C THR A 253 17.87 12.00 42.27
N GLY A 254 18.35 13.02 42.98
CA GLY A 254 19.35 12.87 44.05
C GLY A 254 20.80 13.02 43.58
N SER A 255 21.06 13.08 42.26
CA SER A 255 22.38 13.48 41.75
C SER A 255 22.71 14.93 42.15
N GLN A 256 24.01 15.15 42.41
CA GLN A 256 24.57 16.48 42.65
C GLN A 256 25.03 17.16 41.36
N THR A 257 24.99 16.47 40.22
CA THR A 257 25.34 17.01 38.90
C THR A 257 24.39 18.14 38.53
N GLY A 258 24.94 19.34 38.34
CA GLY A 258 24.19 20.54 37.98
C GLY A 258 23.69 20.51 36.53
N ASP A 259 22.66 21.32 36.26
CA ASP A 259 22.06 21.46 34.93
C ASP A 259 23.12 21.82 33.89
N SER A 260 23.21 21.01 32.83
CA SER A 260 24.27 21.13 31.83
C SER A 260 23.98 20.25 30.61
N MET A 261 24.87 20.31 29.62
CA MET A 261 24.95 19.28 28.57
C MET A 261 25.96 18.22 29.01
N LEU A 262 25.47 17.02 29.35
CA LEU A 262 26.33 15.91 29.73
C LEU A 262 26.96 15.29 28.49
N SER A 263 28.23 14.87 28.60
CA SER A 263 28.83 13.99 27.60
C SER A 263 28.23 12.60 27.68
N VAL A 264 27.86 12.06 26.52
CA VAL A 264 27.17 10.78 26.38
C VAL A 264 27.93 9.94 25.36
N SER A 265 28.16 8.67 25.67
CA SER A 265 28.67 7.69 24.73
C SER A 265 27.55 6.72 24.35
N THR A 266 27.37 6.48 23.06
CA THR A 266 26.31 5.60 22.56
C THR A 266 26.83 4.58 21.55
N THR A 267 26.24 3.39 21.56
CA THR A 267 26.54 2.34 20.57
C THR A 267 26.38 2.89 19.15
N GLY A 268 27.46 2.81 18.35
CA GLY A 268 27.43 3.19 16.93
C GLY A 268 27.13 4.67 16.64
N GLY A 269 27.15 5.56 17.65
CA GLY A 269 26.81 6.97 17.47
C GLY A 269 25.33 7.22 17.12
N LEU A 270 24.44 6.30 17.49
CA LEU A 270 23.01 6.38 17.15
C LEU A 270 22.28 7.54 17.83
N LEU A 271 22.73 7.93 19.03
CA LEU A 271 22.28 9.15 19.72
C LEU A 271 23.42 10.16 19.78
N GLY A 272 23.07 11.42 20.01
CA GLY A 272 24.01 12.52 20.19
C GLY A 272 25.10 12.23 21.22
N THR A 273 26.26 12.85 21.02
CA THR A 273 27.41 12.78 21.94
C THR A 273 27.21 13.63 23.19
N THR A 274 26.12 14.39 23.26
CA THR A 274 25.70 15.12 24.44
C THR A 274 24.20 14.99 24.68
N GLY A 275 23.77 15.16 25.93
CA GLY A 275 22.37 15.17 26.34
C GLY A 275 22.06 16.31 27.30
N ALA A 276 20.88 16.91 27.18
CA ALA A 276 20.45 17.98 28.07
C ALA A 276 20.05 17.39 29.42
N TRP A 277 20.73 17.80 30.49
CA TRP A 277 20.48 17.35 31.85
C TRP A 277 19.79 18.42 32.68
N THR A 278 18.72 18.02 33.36
CA THR A 278 18.01 18.84 34.35
C THR A 278 17.96 18.09 35.68
N ARG A 279 18.63 18.66 36.68
CA ARG A 279 18.83 18.05 37.99
C ARG A 279 17.56 17.92 38.80
N SER A 280 16.66 18.91 38.76
CA SER A 280 15.48 18.97 39.64
C SER A 280 14.64 17.69 39.59
N ASP A 281 14.47 17.16 38.37
CA ASP A 281 13.65 15.97 38.08
C ASP A 281 14.51 14.76 37.69
N GLY A 282 15.84 14.92 37.67
CA GLY A 282 16.78 13.92 37.19
C GLY A 282 16.50 13.49 35.75
N VAL A 283 16.43 14.45 34.83
CA VAL A 283 16.04 14.25 33.42
C VAL A 283 17.25 14.36 32.51
N LEU A 284 17.47 13.35 31.69
CA LEU A 284 18.41 13.38 30.57
C LEU A 284 17.63 13.26 29.25
N GLU A 285 17.70 14.30 28.42
CA GLU A 285 17.13 14.30 27.07
C GLU A 285 18.22 14.07 26.02
N LEU A 286 17.99 13.08 25.15
CA LEU A 286 18.87 12.70 24.05
C LEU A 286 18.12 12.80 22.73
N THR A 287 18.83 13.13 21.66
CA THR A 287 18.30 13.15 20.30
C THR A 287 19.00 12.08 19.47
N ALA A 288 18.23 11.34 18.66
CA ALA A 288 18.78 10.41 17.68
C ALA A 288 19.51 11.17 16.57
N GLU A 289 20.80 10.90 16.38
CA GLU A 289 21.63 11.53 15.34
C GLU A 289 21.67 10.72 14.04
N ALA A 290 21.28 9.45 14.13
CA ALA A 290 21.11 8.53 13.01
C ALA A 290 19.84 7.69 13.20
N ASP A 291 19.39 7.03 12.14
CA ASP A 291 18.28 6.08 12.22
C ASP A 291 18.70 4.86 13.05
N TRP A 292 18.02 4.65 14.17
CA TRP A 292 18.13 3.44 14.95
C TRP A 292 17.23 2.38 14.33
N LEU A 293 17.81 1.62 13.41
CA LEU A 293 17.13 0.49 12.79
C LEU A 293 17.05 -0.68 13.78
N ARG A 294 15.87 -1.28 13.90
CA ARG A 294 15.68 -2.49 14.71
C ARG A 294 16.54 -3.65 14.18
N TYR A 295 16.65 -3.75 12.86
CA TYR A 295 17.38 -4.80 12.12
C TYR A 295 18.34 -4.19 11.09
N ASN A 296 19.32 -4.95 10.61
CA ASN A 296 20.30 -4.46 9.62
C ASN A 296 19.86 -4.81 8.20
N GLY A 297 19.15 -3.91 7.53
CA GLY A 297 18.60 -4.20 6.20
C GLY A 297 17.61 -5.37 6.25
N SER A 298 17.78 -6.38 5.39
CA SER A 298 16.91 -7.57 5.37
C SER A 298 17.27 -8.65 6.39
N ASP A 299 18.37 -8.49 7.15
CA ASP A 299 18.77 -9.45 8.18
C ASP A 299 18.00 -9.21 9.48
N THR A 300 17.03 -10.09 9.75
CA THR A 300 16.14 -10.06 10.90
C THR A 300 16.60 -10.96 12.05
N SER A 301 17.80 -11.56 11.94
CA SER A 301 18.29 -12.55 12.90
C SER A 301 18.69 -11.96 14.25
N GLU A 302 19.08 -10.68 14.31
CA GLU A 302 19.51 -10.02 15.55
C GLU A 302 18.95 -8.59 15.67
N ALA A 303 18.04 -8.39 16.63
CA ALA A 303 17.49 -7.08 16.95
C ALA A 303 18.49 -6.26 17.78
N LYS A 304 18.77 -5.00 17.40
CA LYS A 304 19.86 -4.21 17.97
C LYS A 304 19.52 -3.53 19.29
N GLU A 305 20.32 -3.81 20.32
CA GLU A 305 20.35 -3.03 21.55
C GLU A 305 21.25 -1.78 21.38
N VAL A 306 20.82 -0.66 21.96
CA VAL A 306 21.59 0.59 22.08
C VAL A 306 22.02 0.74 23.52
N VAL A 307 23.33 0.83 23.73
CA VAL A 307 23.92 1.12 25.02
C VAL A 307 24.27 2.60 25.08
N ILE A 308 23.91 3.25 26.18
CA ILE A 308 24.12 4.67 26.45
C ILE A 308 24.88 4.75 27.78
N THR A 309 25.97 5.50 27.82
CA THR A 309 26.70 5.76 29.07
C THR A 309 26.93 7.25 29.27
N PHE A 310 26.81 7.70 30.52
CA PHE A 310 27.04 9.08 30.95
C PHE A 310 27.34 9.12 32.45
N ASN A 311 28.00 10.18 32.88
CA ASN A 311 28.38 10.38 34.28
C ASN A 311 27.38 11.29 35.00
N LEU A 312 27.04 10.95 36.24
CA LEU A 312 26.21 11.74 37.17
C LEU A 312 26.85 11.92 38.54
#